data_AF-A0A258B5L4-F1
#
_entry.id   AF-A0A258B5L4-F1
#
_cell.length_a   1.000
_cell.length_b   1.000
_cell.length_c   1.000
_cell.angle_alpha   90.00
_cell.angle_beta   90.00
_cell.angle_gamma   90.00
#
_symmetry.space_group_name_H-M   'P 1'
#
loop_
_entity.id
_entity.type
_entity.pdbx_description
1 polymer ?
#
loop_
_entity_poly.entity_id
_entity_poly.type
_entity_poly.pdbx_seq_one_letter_code
_entity_poly.pdbx_strand_id
1 'polypeptide(L)' 'MAKAIFHRRQRVWVEPVGTWALIDKVNPIWAKGFDEPIRVTYDCGLGREFRAEELAREAFRLAAAKLSVTTTFVTRTVR' A
#
# COMPACT_ATOMS: atom_id res chain seq x y z
N MET A 1 -15.52 -8.56 2.75
CA MET A 1 -14.53 -9.65 2.84
C MET A 1 -13.16 -9.12 2.49
N ALA A 2 -12.15 -9.33 3.34
CA ALA A 2 -10.81 -8.77 3.11
C ALA A 2 -9.94 -9.78 2.37
N LYS A 3 -9.62 -9.49 1.10
CA LYS A 3 -8.65 -10.27 0.33
C LYS A 3 -7.23 -9.78 0.62
N ALA A 4 -6.27 -10.69 0.70
CA ALA A 4 -4.86 -10.31 0.75
C ALA A 4 -4.48 -9.59 -0.56
N ILE A 5 -4.04 -8.35 -0.44
CA ILE A 5 -3.60 -7.48 -1.56
C ILE A 5 -2.14 -7.74 -1.89
N PHE A 6 -1.34 -8.08 -0.87
CA PHE A 6 0.08 -8.34 -1.00
C PHE A 6 0.44 -9.77 -0.63
N HIS A 7 1.56 -10.24 -1.18
CA HIS A 7 2.06 -11.60 -0.98
C HIS A 7 3.35 -11.59 -0.15
N ARG A 8 3.66 -12.74 0.46
CA ARG A 8 4.93 -12.93 1.18
C ARG A 8 6.12 -12.73 0.25
N ARG A 9 7.21 -12.14 0.77
CA ARG A 9 8.42 -11.74 0.04
C ARG A 9 8.18 -10.73 -1.10
N GLN A 10 7.05 -10.04 -1.09
CA GLN A 10 6.83 -8.90 -1.98
C GLN A 10 7.49 -7.65 -1.39
N ARG A 11 8.21 -6.90 -2.22
CA ARG A 11 8.77 -5.60 -1.85
C ARG A 11 7.67 -4.54 -1.87
N VAL A 12 7.50 -3.87 -0.74
CA VAL A 12 6.49 -2.81 -0.54
C VAL A 12 7.15 -1.60 0.12
N TRP A 13 6.61 -0.44 -0.17
CA TRP A 13 6.98 0.81 0.49
C TRP A 13 6.09 1.01 1.71
N VAL A 14 6.70 1.27 2.86
CA VAL A 14 6.02 1.50 4.13
C VAL A 14 5.91 3.00 4.36
N GLU A 15 4.73 3.59 4.16
CA GLU A 15 4.54 5.05 4.25
C GLU A 15 4.90 5.64 5.62
N PRO A 16 4.49 5.04 6.76
CA PRO A 16 4.78 5.60 8.09
C PRO A 16 6.27 5.61 8.46
N VAL A 17 7.06 4.73 7.85
CA VAL A 17 8.51 4.60 8.13
C VAL A 17 9.35 5.23 7.03
N GLY A 18 8.78 5.42 5.84
CA GLY A 18 9.50 5.98 4.69
C GLY A 18 10.62 5.07 4.18
N THR A 19 10.40 3.75 4.21
CA THR A 19 11.41 2.77 3.78
C THR A 19 10.82 1.65 2.92
N TRP A 20 11.69 0.99 2.17
CA TRP A 20 11.36 -0.25 1.48
C TRP A 20 11.54 -1.44 2.41
N ALA A 21 10.52 -2.26 2.51
CA ALA A 21 10.57 -3.50 3.26
C ALA A 21 10.01 -4.67 2.43
N LEU A 22 10.35 -5.88 2.84
CA LEU A 22 9.74 -7.10 2.32
C LEU A 22 8.65 -7.54 3.28
N ILE A 23 7.56 -8.09 2.75
CA ILE A 23 6.53 -8.70 3.59
C ILE A 23 7.03 -10.05 4.08
N ASP A 24 7.22 -10.18 5.38
CA ASP A 24 7.61 -11.44 6.02
C ASP A 24 6.41 -12.36 6.23
N LYS A 25 5.29 -11.81 6.70
CA LYS A 25 4.10 -12.59 7.04
C LYS A 25 2.82 -11.85 6.69
N VAL A 26 1.82 -12.62 6.24
CA VAL A 26 0.45 -12.14 6.02
C VAL A 26 -0.41 -12.74 7.13
N ASN A 27 -1.00 -11.89 7.96
CA ASN A 27 -1.81 -12.27 9.12
C ASN A 27 -3.29 -11.95 8.84
N PRO A 28 -4.08 -12.94 8.36
CA PRO A 28 -5.53 -12.79 8.28
C PRO A 28 -6.15 -12.84 9.68
N ILE A 29 -7.02 -11.88 9.98
CA ILE A 29 -7.82 -11.80 11.20
C ILE A 29 -9.19 -12.41 10.89
N TRP A 30 -9.60 -13.36 11.73
CA TRP A 30 -10.84 -14.12 11.58
C TRP A 30 -11.81 -13.73 12.70
N ALA A 31 -13.08 -13.55 12.36
CA ALA A 31 -14.15 -13.39 13.34
C ALA A 31 -14.92 -14.71 13.48
N LYS A 32 -15.39 -15.00 14.69
CA LYS A 32 -16.16 -16.22 14.97
C LYS A 32 -17.48 -16.17 14.17
N GLY A 33 -17.74 -17.20 13.37
CA GLY A 33 -18.94 -17.30 12.53
C GLY A 33 -18.78 -16.80 11.09
N PHE A 34 -17.55 -16.53 10.64
CA PHE A 34 -17.26 -16.18 9.25
C PHE A 34 -16.29 -17.19 8.61
N ASP A 35 -16.59 -17.61 7.39
CA ASP A 35 -15.76 -18.52 6.58
C ASP A 35 -14.58 -17.84 5.87
N GLU A 36 -14.49 -16.50 5.90
CA GLU A 36 -13.37 -15.75 5.31
C GLU A 36 -12.87 -14.64 6.24
N PRO A 37 -11.60 -14.23 6.12
CA PRO A 37 -11.03 -13.23 7.01
C PRO A 37 -11.69 -11.86 6.88
N ILE A 38 -11.95 -11.25 8.03
CA ILE A 38 -12.52 -9.90 8.15
C ILE A 38 -11.49 -8.83 7.81
N ARG A 39 -10.21 -9.11 8.03
CA ARG A 39 -9.11 -8.17 7.82
C ARG A 39 -7.80 -8.89 7.60
N VAL A 40 -6.89 -8.25 6.88
CA VAL A 40 -5.53 -8.77 6.67
C VAL A 40 -4.53 -7.71 7.13
N THR A 41 -3.65 -8.09 8.06
CA THR A 41 -2.47 -7.32 8.46
C THR A 41 -1.21 -7.95 7.87
N TYR A 42 -0.16 -7.15 7.71
CA TYR A 42 1.10 -7.55 7.10
C TYR A 42 2.25 -7.23 8.04
N ASP A 43 3.12 -8.20 8.27
CA ASP A 43 4.38 -7.99 8.95
C ASP A 43 5.47 -7.72 7.92
N CYS A 44 6.22 -6.64 8.13
CA CYS A 44 7.33 -6.21 7.29
C CYS A 44 8.67 -6.22 8.04
N GLY A 45 8.74 -6.83 9.22
CA GLY A 45 9.97 -6.93 10.01
C GLY A 45 10.38 -5.63 10.71
N LEU A 46 9.48 -4.65 10.80
CA LEU A 46 9.72 -3.33 11.43
C LEU A 46 9.16 -3.25 12.87
N GLY A 47 8.89 -4.40 13.50
CA GLY A 47 8.42 -4.48 14.88
C GLY A 47 6.95 -4.14 15.10
N ARG A 48 6.17 -3.92 14.03
CA ARG A 48 4.72 -3.75 14.07
C ARG A 48 4.07 -4.33 12.83
N GLU A 49 2.78 -4.64 12.94
CA GLU A 49 1.96 -5.01 11.80
C GLU A 49 1.40 -3.77 11.10
N PHE A 50 1.35 -3.80 9.77
CA PHE A 50 0.83 -2.73 8.92
C PHE A 50 -0.43 -3.17 8.20
N ARG A 51 -1.30 -2.22 7.88
CA ARG A 51 -2.48 -2.43 7.04
C ARG A 51 -2.11 -2.25 5.57
N ALA A 52 -2.94 -2.77 4.68
CA ALA A 52 -2.73 -2.58 3.24
C ALA A 52 -2.72 -1.09 2.83
N GLU A 53 -3.47 -0.25 3.54
CA GLU A 53 -3.55 1.20 3.32
C GLU A 53 -2.23 1.92 3.57
N GLU A 54 -1.38 1.40 4.47
CA GLU A 54 -0.09 1.99 4.84
C GLU A 54 1.06 1.50 3.94
N LEU A 55 0.77 0.57 3.03
CA LEU A 55 1.72 -0.11 2.17
C LEU A 55 1.46 0.24 0.72
N ALA A 56 2.47 0.79 0.05
CA ALA A 56 2.39 1.09 -1.38
C ALA A 56 3.20 0.08 -2.20
N ARG A 57 2.61 -0.43 -3.28
CA ARG A 57 3.36 -1.18 -4.31
C ARG A 57 4.27 -0.24 -5.08
N GLU A 58 5.43 -0.77 -5.48
CA GLU A 58 6.41 -0.04 -6.29
C GLU A 58 5.80 0.57 -7.56
N ALA A 59 4.98 -0.21 -8.27
CA ALA A 59 4.25 0.26 -9.44
C ALA A 59 3.26 1.41 -9.14
N PHE A 60 2.59 1.37 -7.99
CA PHE A 60 1.61 2.39 -7.60
C PHE A 60 2.30 3.69 -7.17
N ARG A 61 3.43 3.60 -6.46
CA ARG A 61 4.21 4.77 -6.06
C ARG A 61 4.78 5.52 -7.27
N LEU A 62 5.27 4.79 -8.29
CA LEU A 62 5.74 5.40 -9.54
C LEU A 62 4.62 6.13 -10.30
N ALA A 63 3.39 5.62 -10.26
CA ALA A 63 2.24 6.30 -10.86
C ALA A 63 1.84 7.56 -10.06
N ALA A 64 1.80 7.47 -8.73
CA ALA A 64 1.47 8.61 -7.86
C ALA A 64 2.51 9.73 -7.94
N ALA A 65 3.80 9.39 -8.01
CA ALA A 65 4.88 10.39 -8.14
C ALA A 65 4.84 11.11 -9.50
N LYS A 66 4.42 10.43 -10.58
CA LYS A 66 4.32 11.01 -11.93
C LYS A 66 3.13 11.96 -12.09
N LEU A 67 2.07 11.80 -11.29
CA LEU A 67 0.87 12.65 -11.38
C LEU A 67 1.06 14.06 -10.80
N SER A 68 2.13 14.31 -10.04
CA SER A 68 2.34 15.60 -9.35
C SER A 68 2.84 16.74 -10.26
N VAL A 69 3.11 16.52 -11.55
CA VAL A 69 3.89 17.50 -12.36
C VAL A 69 3.10 18.22 -13.46
N THR A 70 1.86 17.85 -13.79
CA THR A 70 1.19 18.45 -14.97
C THR A 70 -0.22 18.93 -14.70
N THR A 71 -0.37 20.00 -13.91
CA THR A 71 -1.54 20.89 -14.02
C THR A 71 -1.08 22.32 -13.74
N THR A 72 -0.20 22.84 -14.60
CA THR A 72 -0.09 24.29 -14.78
C THR A 72 -0.81 24.59 -16.09
N PHE A 73 -2.10 24.92 -15.97
CA PHE A 73 -2.86 25.49 -17.07
C PHE A 73 -2.24 26.84 -17.45
N VAL A 74 -1.43 26.86 -18.50
CA VAL A 74 -1.02 28.12 -19.14
C VAL A 74 -2.23 28.60 -19.95
N THR A 75 -3.04 29.48 -19.36
CA THR A 75 -4.01 30.28 -20.10
C THR A 75 -3.24 31.34 -20.89
N ARG A 76 -2.68 30.95 -22.04
CA ARG A 76 -2.15 31.91 -23.01
C ARG A 76 -3.33 32.62 -23.66
N THR A 77 -3.72 33.76 -23.10
CA THR A 77 -4.63 34.73 -23.74
C THR A 77 -3.96 35.21 -25.02
N VAL A 78 -4.50 34.84 -26.17
CA VAL A 78 -4.12 35.43 -27.47
C VAL A 78 -5.00 36.67 -27.65
N ARG A 79 -4.36 37.84 -27.68
CA ARG A 79 -4.95 39.10 -28.15
C ARG A 79 -4.99 39.11 -29.67
#